data_AF-A0AAV8S464-F1
#
_entry.id   AF-A0AAV8S464-F1
#
_cell.length_a   1.000
_cell.length_b   1.000
_cell.length_c   1.000
_cell.angle_alpha   90.00
_cell.angle_beta   90.00
_cell.angle_gamma   90.00
#
_symmetry.space_group_name_H-M   'P 1'
#
loop_
_entity.id
_entity.type
_entity.pdbx_description
1 polymer ?
#
loop_
_entity_poly.entity_id
_entity_poly.type
_entity_poly.pdbx_seq_one_letter_code
_entity_poly.pdbx_strand_id
1 'polypeptide(L)'
;MFLLYEYDIFWAFLIISSIIPILAFLISGILSPINKGPEKLSSYESGIEPMGDAWLQFRIRYYMFALVFVVFDLGVSVFIEAFIFVLILIVGSVYAWRKGAFEWFLCSLIWIERKTKLPLLPLIFIRKMSVMKNVPLSE
;
A
#
# COMPACT_ATOMS: atom_id res chain seq x y z
N MET A 1 -22.75 13.31 17.52
CA MET A 1 -22.86 14.78 17.60
C MET A 1 -21.43 15.32 17.57
N PHE A 2 -20.96 15.77 16.39
CA PHE A 2 -19.60 16.30 16.21
C PHE A 2 -19.47 17.62 17.00
N LEU A 3 -18.58 17.67 18.00
CA LEU A 3 -18.22 18.93 18.68
C LEU A 3 -17.19 19.67 17.83
N LEU A 4 -17.66 20.54 16.94
CA LEU A 4 -16.81 21.34 16.05
C LEU A 4 -15.93 22.36 16.82
N TYR A 5 -16.30 22.69 18.06
CA TYR A 5 -15.64 23.71 18.87
C TYR A 5 -14.16 23.40 19.19
N GLU A 6 -13.80 22.13 19.36
CA GLU A 6 -12.41 21.73 19.62
C GLU A 6 -11.53 21.88 18.37
N TYR A 7 -12.12 21.80 17.18
CA TYR A 7 -11.42 21.92 15.91
C TYR A 7 -11.23 23.38 15.47
N ASP A 8 -12.05 24.30 15.98
CA ASP A 8 -11.91 25.74 15.73
C ASP A 8 -10.54 26.26 16.20
N ILE A 9 -10.06 25.79 17.35
CA ILE A 9 -8.73 26.14 17.89
C ILE A 9 -7.61 25.61 16.98
N PHE A 10 -7.75 24.39 16.46
CA PHE A 10 -6.79 23.80 15.53
C PHE A 10 -6.69 24.62 14.24
N TRP A 11 -7.82 25.00 13.65
CA TRP A 11 -7.83 25.85 12.45
C TRP A 11 -7.26 27.23 12.70
N ALA A 12 -7.64 27.86 13.81
CA ALA A 12 -7.10 29.16 14.18
C ALA A 12 -5.57 29.09 14.33
N PHE A 13 -5.05 28.06 15.00
CA PHE A 13 -3.62 27.83 15.14
C PHE A 13 -2.93 27.59 13.79
N LEU A 14 -3.52 26.76 12.91
CA LEU A 14 -2.97 26.47 11.58
C LEU A 14 -2.90 27.74 10.71
N ILE A 15 -3.96 28.55 10.73
CA ILE A 15 -4.02 29.82 10.00
C ILE A 15 -2.95 30.78 10.53
N ILE A 16 -2.87 30.99 11.84
CA ILE A 16 -1.89 31.89 12.46
C ILE A 16 -0.46 31.41 12.16
N SER A 17 -0.18 30.12 12.34
CA SER A 17 1.13 29.51 12.11
C SER A 17 1.56 29.60 10.64
N SER A 18 0.63 29.45 9.70
CA SER A 18 0.91 29.58 8.26
C SER A 18 1.08 31.04 7.82
N ILE A 19 0.35 31.98 8.43
CA ILE A 19 0.45 33.42 8.14
C ILE A 19 1.85 33.96 8.44
N ILE A 20 2.48 33.53 9.54
CA ILE A 20 3.79 34.02 9.96
C ILE A 20 4.89 33.82 8.89
N PRO A 21 5.16 32.60 8.37
CA PRO A 21 6.17 32.41 7.32
C PRO A 21 5.77 33.12 6.03
N ILE A 22 4.49 33.15 5.67
CA ILE A 22 4.02 33.87 4.48
C ILE A 22 4.36 35.36 4.58
N LEU A 23 4.02 36.00 5.71
CA LEU A 23 4.37 37.40 5.96
C LEU A 23 5.88 37.61 5.98
N ALA A 24 6.65 36.71 6.58
CA ALA A 24 8.11 36.79 6.60
C ALA A 24 8.69 36.76 5.16
N PHE A 25 8.20 35.85 4.31
CA PHE A 25 8.62 35.80 2.90
C PHE A 25 8.16 37.04 2.10
N LEU A 26 6.95 37.57 2.35
CA LEU A 26 6.46 38.78 1.70
C LEU A 26 7.29 40.02 2.07
N ILE A 27 7.55 40.21 3.36
CA ILE A 27 8.39 41.30 3.88
C ILE A 27 9.80 41.16 3.30
N SER A 28 10.39 39.96 3.32
CA SER A 28 11.70 39.71 2.72
C SER A 28 11.71 40.00 1.22
N GLY A 29 10.63 39.68 0.49
CA GLY A 29 10.51 39.93 -0.94
C GLY A 29 10.39 41.42 -1.30
N ILE A 30 9.77 42.23 -0.42
CA ILE A 30 9.60 43.67 -0.63
C ILE A 30 10.84 44.47 -0.20
N LEU A 31 11.45 44.13 0.94
CA LEU A 31 12.56 44.90 1.51
C LEU A 31 13.93 44.52 0.93
N SER A 32 14.10 43.29 0.43
CA SER A 32 15.42 42.82 -0.01
C SER A 32 15.84 43.46 -1.34
N PRO A 33 17.09 43.96 -1.46
CA PRO A 33 17.62 44.44 -2.73
C PRO A 33 17.79 43.28 -3.72
N ILE A 34 17.08 43.37 -4.85
CA ILE A 34 17.08 42.32 -5.88
C ILE A 34 18.22 42.58 -6.87
N ASN A 35 19.34 41.86 -6.71
CA ASN A 35 20.41 41.80 -7.71
C ASN A 35 20.24 40.55 -8.59
N LYS A 36 20.10 40.73 -9.91
CA LYS A 36 19.92 39.66 -10.91
C LYS A 36 21.16 39.49 -11.81
N GLY A 37 22.34 39.38 -11.20
CA GLY A 37 23.56 39.09 -11.95
C GLY A 37 23.56 37.67 -12.52
N PRO A 38 24.14 37.43 -13.71
CA PRO A 38 24.18 36.09 -14.33
C PRO A 38 24.92 35.07 -13.45
N GLU A 39 25.98 35.49 -12.75
CA GLU A 39 26.72 34.66 -11.79
C GLU A 39 25.84 34.17 -10.63
N LYS A 40 25.01 35.04 -10.05
CA LYS A 40 24.12 34.70 -8.92
C LYS A 40 23.00 33.73 -9.32
N LEU A 41 22.64 33.69 -10.60
CA LEU A 41 21.62 32.79 -11.15
C LEU A 41 22.21 31.47 -11.64
N SER A 42 23.54 31.36 -11.71
CA SER A 42 24.22 30.12 -12.05
C SER A 42 24.27 29.15 -10.86
N SER A 43 24.32 27.85 -11.12
CA SER A 43 24.47 26.83 -10.08
C SER A 43 25.80 26.98 -9.35
N TYR A 44 25.79 26.83 -8.02
CA TYR A 44 27.01 26.92 -7.23
C TYR A 44 27.93 25.71 -7.48
N GLU A 45 29.04 25.96 -8.16
CA GLU A 45 30.07 24.95 -8.49
C GLU A 45 31.48 25.51 -8.19
N SER A 46 31.69 26.05 -6.99
CA SER A 46 33.01 26.58 -6.54
C SER A 46 33.68 27.63 -7.47
N GLY A 47 32.90 28.33 -8.30
CA GLY A 47 33.39 29.38 -9.20
C GLY A 47 33.85 28.89 -10.58
N ILE A 48 33.66 27.62 -10.91
CA ILE A 48 33.83 27.09 -12.27
C ILE A 48 32.48 26.88 -12.94
N GLU A 49 32.44 26.85 -14.27
CA GLU A 49 31.22 26.51 -14.99
C GLU A 49 30.88 25.03 -14.74
N PRO A 50 29.60 24.70 -14.42
CA PRO A 50 29.20 23.33 -14.16
C PRO A 50 29.41 22.50 -15.43
N MET A 51 30.29 21.51 -15.32
CA MET A 51 30.62 20.63 -16.43
C MET A 51 29.81 19.35 -16.32
N GLY A 52 29.03 19.09 -17.36
CA GLY A 52 28.29 17.85 -17.52
C GLY A 52 26.89 17.88 -16.94
N ASP A 53 26.32 16.69 -16.94
CA ASP A 53 24.91 16.43 -16.75
C ASP A 53 24.66 16.04 -15.27
N ALA A 54 23.68 16.65 -14.60
CA ALA A 54 23.35 16.38 -13.20
C ALA A 54 22.63 15.02 -12.98
N TRP A 55 22.97 14.02 -13.79
CA TRP A 55 22.39 12.68 -13.75
C TRP A 55 23.09 11.84 -12.69
N LEU A 56 22.68 12.02 -11.44
CA LEU A 56 23.13 11.20 -10.32
C LEU A 56 22.34 9.88 -10.25
N GLN A 57 23.05 8.76 -10.15
CA GLN A 57 22.43 7.45 -9.90
C GLN A 57 22.02 7.32 -8.43
N PHE A 58 20.75 7.65 -8.13
CA PHE A 58 20.18 7.40 -6.82
C PHE A 58 20.24 5.90 -6.48
N ARG A 59 20.86 5.60 -5.33
CA ARG A 59 20.98 4.22 -4.85
C ARG A 59 19.61 3.71 -4.39
N ILE A 60 19.32 2.43 -4.62
CA ILE A 60 18.07 1.76 -4.20
C ILE A 60 17.81 1.84 -2.67
N ARG A 61 18.84 2.16 -1.88
CA ARG A 61 18.75 2.29 -0.42
C ARG A 61 17.65 3.27 0.03
N TYR A 62 17.49 4.41 -0.64
CA TYR A 62 16.47 5.40 -0.26
C TYR A 62 15.04 4.87 -0.45
N TYR A 63 14.82 4.09 -1.52
CA TYR A 63 13.54 3.42 -1.76
C TYR A 63 13.25 2.37 -0.69
N MET A 64 14.25 1.57 -0.31
CA MET A 64 14.09 0.56 0.75
C MET A 64 13.68 1.20 2.07
N PHE A 65 14.27 2.34 2.44
CA PHE A 65 13.87 3.08 3.66
C PHE A 65 12.44 3.60 3.59
N ALA A 66 12.03 4.20 2.45
CA ALA A 66 10.67 4.71 2.29
C ALA A 66 9.62 3.58 2.37
N LEU A 67 9.89 2.44 1.73
CA LEU A 67 8.98 1.29 1.76
C LEU A 67 8.84 0.71 3.18
N VAL A 68 9.96 0.57 3.88
CA VAL A 68 9.97 0.09 5.27
C VAL A 68 9.19 1.05 6.17
N PHE A 69 9.38 2.37 6.02
CA PHE A 69 8.62 3.37 6.76
C PHE A 69 7.11 3.24 6.51
N VAL A 70 6.68 3.14 5.25
CA VAL A 70 5.26 2.97 4.90
C VAL A 70 4.68 1.71 5.53
N VAL A 71 5.37 0.57 5.43
CA VAL A 71 4.87 -0.69 6.00
C VAL A 71 4.74 -0.61 7.53
N PHE A 72 5.65 0.08 8.21
CA PHE A 72 5.54 0.29 9.66
C PHE A 72 4.47 1.32 10.04
N ASP A 73 4.28 2.36 9.23
CA ASP A 73 3.32 3.45 9.48
C ASP A 73 1.85 3.03 9.26
N LEU A 74 1.60 2.06 8.37
CA LEU A 74 0.27 1.46 8.19
C LEU A 74 -0.31 0.85 9.48
N GLY A 75 0.51 0.69 10.51
CA GLY A 75 0.06 0.46 11.88
C GLY A 75 -0.43 -0.96 12.12
N VAL A 76 -0.46 -1.33 13.40
CA VAL A 76 -0.94 -2.65 13.84
C VAL A 76 -2.44 -2.81 13.56
N SER A 77 -3.21 -1.71 13.50
CA SER A 77 -4.66 -1.73 13.23
C SER A 77 -4.99 -2.32 11.86
N VAL A 78 -4.37 -1.82 10.79
CA VAL A 78 -4.62 -2.33 9.42
C VAL A 78 -4.17 -3.78 9.29
N PHE A 79 -3.07 -4.14 9.94
CA PHE A 79 -2.58 -5.52 9.96
C PHE A 79 -3.58 -6.48 10.67
N ILE A 80 -4.15 -6.06 11.80
CA ILE A 80 -5.16 -6.85 12.53
C ILE A 80 -6.43 -7.01 11.70
N GLU A 81 -6.94 -5.94 11.09
CA GLU A 81 -8.14 -5.99 10.26
C GLU A 81 -7.96 -6.92 9.05
N ALA A 82 -6.82 -6.83 8.37
CA ALA A 82 -6.47 -7.73 7.27
C ALA A 82 -6.38 -9.20 7.72
N PHE A 83 -5.77 -9.46 8.89
CA PHE A 83 -5.67 -10.81 9.42
C PHE A 83 -7.03 -11.40 9.80
N ILE A 84 -7.90 -10.62 10.44
CA ILE A 84 -9.28 -11.01 10.77
C ILE A 84 -10.05 -11.32 9.48
N PHE A 85 -9.94 -10.45 8.47
CA PHE A 85 -10.59 -10.65 7.17
C PHE A 85 -10.16 -11.97 6.51
N VAL A 86 -8.85 -12.25 6.47
CA VAL A 86 -8.30 -13.49 5.93
C VAL A 86 -8.77 -14.71 6.73
N LEU A 87 -8.80 -14.64 8.06
CA LEU A 87 -9.31 -15.72 8.91
C LEU A 87 -10.77 -16.03 8.63
N ILE A 88 -11.64 -15.01 8.51
CA ILE A 88 -13.06 -15.20 8.21
C ILE A 88 -13.22 -15.90 6.85
N LEU A 89 -12.46 -15.51 5.83
CA LEU A 89 -12.49 -16.17 4.52
C LEU A 89 -12.00 -17.62 4.58
N ILE A 90 -10.95 -17.91 5.34
CA ILE A 90 -10.45 -19.28 5.52
C ILE A 90 -11.53 -20.15 6.17
N VAL A 91 -12.15 -19.68 7.26
CA VAL A 91 -13.22 -20.42 7.94
C VAL A 91 -14.41 -20.64 7.00
N GLY A 92 -14.83 -19.59 6.27
CA GLY A 92 -15.89 -19.69 5.26
C GLY A 92 -15.56 -20.70 4.16
N SER A 93 -14.32 -20.71 3.67
CA SER A 93 -13.85 -21.64 2.64
C SER A 93 -13.83 -23.08 3.15
N VAL A 94 -13.32 -23.31 4.36
CA VAL A 94 -13.32 -24.64 5.01
C VAL A 94 -14.75 -25.14 5.22
N TYR A 95 -15.66 -24.27 5.67
CA TYR A 95 -17.07 -24.62 5.81
C TYR A 95 -17.74 -24.96 4.47
N ALA A 96 -17.51 -24.15 3.43
CA ALA A 96 -18.01 -24.41 2.07
C ALA A 96 -17.47 -25.73 1.51
N TRP A 97 -16.20 -26.06 1.79
CA TRP A 97 -15.60 -27.35 1.46
C TRP A 97 -16.28 -28.50 2.20
N ARG A 98 -16.51 -28.37 3.52
CA ARG A 98 -17.21 -29.39 4.32
C ARG A 98 -18.63 -29.62 3.82
N LYS A 99 -19.32 -28.58 3.34
CA LYS A 99 -20.66 -28.68 2.72
C LYS A 99 -20.66 -29.18 1.27
N GLY A 100 -19.50 -29.45 0.67
CA GLY A 100 -19.43 -29.98 -0.70
C GLY A 100 -19.77 -28.96 -1.79
N ALA A 101 -19.62 -27.65 -1.52
CA ALA A 101 -19.92 -26.61 -2.50
C ALA A 101 -19.05 -26.69 -3.79
N PHE A 102 -17.94 -27.44 -3.74
CA PHE A 102 -17.05 -27.65 -4.89
C PHE A 102 -17.47 -28.84 -5.79
N GLU A 103 -18.53 -29.59 -5.48
CA GLU A 103 -18.93 -30.75 -6.29
C GLU A 103 -19.37 -30.37 -7.72
N TRP A 104 -19.98 -29.20 -7.89
CA TRP A 104 -20.32 -28.67 -9.22
C TRP A 104 -19.08 -28.26 -10.03
N PHE A 105 -18.05 -27.70 -9.36
CA PHE A 105 -16.77 -27.35 -9.97
C PHE A 105 -16.01 -28.60 -10.44
N LEU A 106 -16.03 -29.66 -9.64
CA LEU A 106 -15.46 -30.96 -9.99
C LEU A 106 -16.14 -31.57 -11.24
N CYS A 107 -17.47 -31.48 -11.34
CA CYS A 107 -18.21 -31.96 -12.52
C CYS A 107 -17.87 -31.16 -13.80
N SER A 108 -17.72 -29.84 -13.70
CA SER A 108 -17.30 -28.98 -14.81
C SER A 108 -15.86 -29.25 -15.26
N LEU A 109 -14.93 -29.48 -14.30
CA LEU A 109 -13.55 -29.87 -14.58
C LEU A 109 -13.45 -31.23 -15.28
N ILE A 110 -14.26 -32.23 -14.89
CA ILE A 110 -14.35 -33.53 -15.58
C ILE A 110 -14.85 -33.36 -17.03
N TRP A 111 -15.80 -32.44 -17.27
CA TRP A 111 -16.28 -32.15 -18.62
C TRP A 111 -15.22 -31.49 -19.50
N ILE A 112 -14.42 -30.57 -18.94
CA ILE A 112 -13.33 -29.88 -19.63
C ILE A 112 -12.15 -30.82 -19.92
N GLU A 113 -11.76 -31.67 -18.97
CA GLU A 113 -10.65 -32.63 -19.14
C GLU A 113 -10.94 -33.61 -20.29
N ARG A 114 -12.20 -34.06 -20.39
CA ARG A 114 -12.68 -34.91 -21.48
C ARG A 114 -12.58 -34.23 -22.85
N LYS A 115 -12.56 -32.90 -22.90
CA LYS A 115 -12.53 -32.09 -24.13
C LYS A 115 -11.12 -31.68 -24.56
N THR A 116 -10.18 -31.50 -23.62
CA THR A 116 -8.84 -30.93 -23.91
C THR A 116 -7.66 -31.91 -23.81
N LYS A 117 -7.87 -33.18 -23.40
CA LYS A 117 -6.84 -34.24 -23.36
C LYS A 117 -5.50 -33.80 -22.73
N LEU A 118 -5.50 -32.93 -21.72
CA LEU A 118 -4.29 -32.44 -21.06
C LEU A 118 -4.28 -32.86 -19.58
N PRO A 119 -3.26 -33.59 -19.09
CA PRO A 119 -3.23 -34.09 -17.72
C PRO A 119 -2.64 -33.02 -16.80
N LEU A 120 -3.45 -32.06 -16.35
CA LEU A 120 -3.06 -31.09 -15.34
C LEU A 120 -3.72 -31.43 -13.99
N LEU A 121 -3.03 -32.32 -13.25
CA LEU A 121 -3.18 -32.75 -11.84
C LEU A 121 -4.23 -33.84 -11.50
N PRO A 122 -3.90 -34.70 -10.49
CA PRO A 122 -4.17 -36.12 -10.55
C PRO A 122 -5.42 -36.49 -9.78
N LEU A 123 -6.11 -37.53 -10.25
CA LEU A 123 -7.21 -38.26 -9.57
C LEU A 123 -6.96 -38.56 -8.08
N ILE A 124 -5.70 -38.53 -7.63
CA ILE A 124 -5.27 -38.67 -6.23
C ILE A 124 -5.85 -37.55 -5.34
N PHE A 125 -5.95 -36.31 -5.82
CA PHE A 125 -6.49 -35.19 -5.03
C PHE A 125 -8.01 -35.34 -4.83
N ILE A 126 -8.73 -35.71 -5.89
CA ILE A 126 -10.19 -35.93 -5.87
C ILE A 126 -10.57 -37.09 -4.94
N ARG A 127 -9.84 -38.22 -5.00
CA ARG A 127 -10.11 -39.40 -4.16
C ARG A 127 -9.86 -39.12 -2.67
N LYS A 128 -8.87 -38.28 -2.35
CA LYS A 128 -8.56 -37.86 -0.98
C LYS A 128 -9.60 -36.89 -0.40
N MET A 129 -10.25 -36.08 -1.24
CA MET A 129 -11.36 -35.19 -0.84
C MET A 129 -12.60 -35.97 -0.38
N SER A 130 -12.89 -37.11 -1.00
CA SER A 130 -14.05 -37.95 -0.64
C SER A 130 -13.90 -38.64 0.72
N VAL A 131 -12.70 -39.07 1.09
CA VAL A 131 -12.42 -39.78 2.36
C VAL A 131 -12.60 -38.88 3.60
N MET A 132 -12.30 -37.57 3.49
CA MET A 132 -12.44 -36.63 4.63
C MET A 132 -13.89 -36.18 4.91
N LYS A 133 -14.85 -36.53 4.05
CA LYS A 133 -16.29 -36.26 4.25
C LYS A 133 -16.90 -37.14 5.35
N ASN A 134 -16.27 -38.27 5.67
CA ASN A 134 -16.78 -39.28 6.60
C ASN A 134 -16.26 -39.16 8.05
N VAL A 135 -15.60 -38.05 8.41
CA VAL A 135 -15.20 -37.81 9.81
C VAL A 135 -16.41 -37.29 10.59
N PRO A 136 -16.95 -38.06 11.56
CA PRO A 136 -18.12 -37.65 12.34
C PRO A 136 -17.77 -36.43 13.17
N LEU A 137 -18.62 -35.40 13.10
CA LEU A 137 -18.63 -34.32 14.08
C LEU A 137 -19.13 -34.93 15.39
N SER A 138 -18.26 -35.00 16.40
CA SER A 138 -18.71 -35.26 17.77
C SER A 138 -19.69 -34.16 18.16
N GLU A 139 -20.87 -34.57 18.66
CA GLU A 139 -21.90 -33.71 19.25
C GLU A 139 -21.35 -32.86 20.40
#